data_AF-A0A2E7F847-F1
#
_entry.id   AF-A0A2E7F847-F1
#
_cell.length_a   1.000
_cell.length_b   1.000
_cell.length_c   1.000
_cell.angle_alpha   90.00
_cell.angle_beta   90.00
_cell.angle_gamma   90.00
#
_symmetry.space_group_name_H-M   'P 1'
#
loop_
_entity.id
_entity.type
_entity.pdbx_description
1 polymer ?
#
loop_
_entity_poly.entity_id
_entity_poly.type
_entity_poly.pdbx_seq_one_letter_code
_entity_poly.pdbx_strand_id
1 'polypeptide(L)'
;MHGGRDKAAFLIIMPVILCQSRKVKDTFDNLRVLDLTGNKKLPYHMKQLPDAAELLETAFQKIAPTWWALGKEMGREPTAIFSHTPSCAPNASDFGLMLAWSEIVRQSAARDDVTLVICNDPWLFRHLALIKGVEAGQVPRLWVNVFRLSLRGWLARLKFSAEALVKLILLRHQRRLVVSGTPSLLAYANPYSSSDGVDGYFGDLMVHIDNLIRVIHVDGPIGRIWRLTKGGRTTSLNAWGALSFVLKLPWVRWRPSRQHVTGSHGWLVRRAVSKEGATAQAAAIAWQVDCQSRWLNQANPIAIAWPWENHGWERNLVRQARDLAIKTIGYQHSVVGSEMFNYSPASNPNGLEDLPDNILSNGQATFDQLVAWGVPIDRVEIAGAFRIPKVRYCRPDPDGHVYLALPFDGETARQMIDAAVKLIPKNYKFLVKDHPMTPFEFTEQDGLKRTTLQFFEINDLAAVVYAATTVGLVSALAGLPTIRFQPRGFIALNILPSEVSLPAATEDNLERVLRRAIPSKIICDGIFSPINMEVWRECLTV
;
A
#
# COMPACT_ATOMS: atom_id res chain seq x y z
N MET A 1 -11.27 56.68 46.42
CA MET A 1 -10.30 55.85 45.67
C MET A 1 -10.63 54.37 45.89
N HIS A 2 -11.41 53.76 44.99
CA HIS A 2 -11.61 52.30 44.92
C HIS A 2 -11.40 51.90 43.47
N GLY A 3 -10.19 51.41 43.16
CA GLY A 3 -9.83 50.94 41.83
C GLY A 3 -10.32 49.52 41.62
N GLY A 4 -11.44 49.37 40.90
CA GLY A 4 -11.90 48.08 40.39
C GLY A 4 -10.97 47.62 39.28
N ARG A 5 -10.13 46.61 39.55
CA ARG A 5 -9.41 45.88 38.50
C ARG A 5 -10.38 44.85 37.91
N ASP A 6 -10.99 45.19 36.79
CA ASP A 6 -11.62 44.21 35.90
C ASP A 6 -10.55 43.20 35.48
N LYS A 7 -10.53 42.05 36.16
CA LYS A 7 -9.86 40.85 35.66
C LYS A 7 -10.73 40.32 34.52
N ALA A 8 -10.59 40.90 33.34
CA ALA A 8 -10.94 40.22 32.10
C ALA A 8 -10.12 38.92 32.07
N ALA A 9 -10.71 37.84 32.57
CA ALA A 9 -10.17 36.51 32.38
C ALA A 9 -10.21 36.26 30.88
N PHE A 10 -9.08 36.46 30.22
CA PHE A 10 -8.87 35.96 28.87
C PHE A 10 -9.03 34.45 28.97
N LEU A 11 -10.25 33.97 28.72
CA LEU A 11 -10.53 32.58 28.41
C LEU A 11 -9.68 32.29 27.18
N ILE A 12 -8.53 31.66 27.41
CA ILE A 12 -7.70 31.17 26.33
C ILE A 12 -8.51 30.06 25.68
N ILE A 13 -9.21 30.40 24.59
CA ILE A 13 -9.99 29.45 23.81
C ILE A 13 -8.98 28.48 23.22
N MET A 14 -9.07 27.20 23.62
CA MET A 14 -8.26 26.15 23.02
C MET A 14 -8.83 25.81 21.64
N PRO A 15 -8.03 25.90 20.58
CA PRO A 15 -8.53 25.74 19.20
C PRO A 15 -8.88 24.30 18.82
N VAL A 16 -8.41 23.29 19.57
CA VAL A 16 -8.77 21.89 19.30
C VAL A 16 -9.26 21.20 20.55
N ILE A 17 -10.44 20.58 20.48
CA ILE A 17 -10.98 19.69 21.52
C ILE A 17 -10.82 18.25 21.03
N LEU A 18 -10.11 17.41 21.78
CA LEU A 18 -9.87 16.01 21.43
C LEU A 18 -10.66 15.07 22.36
N CYS A 19 -11.60 14.30 21.83
CA CYS A 19 -12.41 13.37 22.64
C CYS A 19 -12.63 11.99 21.99
N GLN A 20 -13.17 11.06 22.77
CA GLN A 20 -13.66 9.77 22.26
C GLN A 20 -15.07 9.90 21.72
N SER A 21 -15.46 9.04 20.76
CA SER A 21 -16.81 9.10 20.17
C SER A 21 -17.91 8.94 21.22
N ARG A 22 -17.72 8.06 22.21
CA ARG A 22 -18.67 7.83 23.32
C ARG A 22 -18.77 8.98 24.34
N LYS A 23 -17.97 10.03 24.20
CA LYS A 23 -17.92 11.20 25.09
C LYS A 23 -18.23 12.51 24.35
N VAL A 24 -18.64 12.41 23.09
CA VAL A 24 -19.16 13.54 22.32
C VAL A 24 -20.43 14.03 23.02
N LYS A 25 -20.51 15.34 23.29
CA LYS A 25 -21.66 16.01 23.90
C LYS A 25 -22.43 16.76 22.81
N ASP A 26 -23.74 16.93 23.01
CA ASP A 26 -24.62 17.71 22.11
C ASP A 26 -24.29 19.22 22.12
N THR A 27 -23.44 19.70 23.01
CA THR A 27 -22.99 21.10 23.03
C THR A 27 -21.99 21.44 21.91
N PHE A 28 -21.66 20.49 21.04
CA PHE A 28 -20.63 20.62 20.00
C PHE A 28 -21.19 20.81 18.58
N ASP A 29 -22.50 21.05 18.43
CA ASP A 29 -23.22 21.08 17.14
C ASP A 29 -22.68 22.11 16.13
N ASN A 30 -21.99 23.15 16.61
CA ASN A 30 -21.38 24.18 15.78
C ASN A 30 -19.89 23.95 15.47
N LEU A 31 -19.29 22.87 15.96
CA LEU A 31 -17.87 22.59 15.76
C LEU A 31 -17.62 21.84 14.46
N ARG A 32 -16.46 22.09 13.86
CA ARG A 32 -15.94 21.29 12.75
C ARG A 32 -15.47 19.94 13.30
N VAL A 33 -16.07 18.85 12.83
CA VAL A 33 -15.75 17.51 13.34
C VAL A 33 -14.78 16.78 12.43
N LEU A 34 -13.65 16.38 13.01
CA LEU A 34 -12.67 15.48 12.42
C LEU A 34 -12.77 14.10 13.07
N ASP A 35 -13.44 13.15 12.40
CA ASP A 35 -13.56 11.77 12.89
C ASP A 35 -12.46 10.87 12.34
N LEU A 36 -11.51 10.52 13.22
CA LEU A 36 -10.38 9.66 12.91
C LEU A 36 -10.70 8.17 13.07
N THR A 37 -11.95 7.84 13.42
CA THR A 37 -12.34 6.48 13.81
C THR A 37 -12.98 5.68 12.68
N GLY A 38 -13.35 6.36 11.58
CA GLY A 38 -14.09 5.76 10.48
C GLY A 38 -15.46 5.20 10.88
N ASN A 39 -16.01 5.57 12.05
CA ASN A 39 -17.28 5.02 12.52
C ASN A 39 -18.48 5.77 11.95
N LYS A 40 -19.44 5.01 11.42
CA LYS A 40 -20.69 5.49 10.80
C LYS A 40 -21.68 6.22 11.73
N LYS A 41 -21.38 6.44 13.01
CA LYS A 41 -22.35 6.95 13.99
C LYS A 41 -21.86 8.21 14.69
N LEU A 42 -21.43 9.20 13.91
CA LEU A 42 -21.51 10.57 14.41
C LEU A 42 -22.98 10.95 14.55
N PRO A 43 -23.36 11.73 15.58
CA PRO A 43 -24.69 12.33 15.64
C PRO A 43 -24.98 13.11 14.34
N TYR A 44 -26.20 12.96 13.80
CA TYR A 44 -26.55 13.47 12.45
C TYR A 44 -26.38 14.98 12.29
N HIS A 45 -26.41 15.73 13.39
CA HIS A 45 -26.33 17.19 13.41
C HIS A 45 -24.89 17.72 13.29
N MET A 46 -23.86 16.87 13.43
CA MET A 46 -22.47 17.32 13.44
C MET A 46 -21.94 17.59 12.03
N LYS A 47 -21.46 18.80 11.80
CA LYS A 47 -20.83 19.20 10.54
C LYS A 47 -19.42 18.62 10.46
N GLN A 48 -19.22 17.67 9.57
CA GLN A 48 -17.88 17.19 9.25
C GLN A 48 -17.01 18.34 8.75
N LEU A 49 -15.71 18.25 9.01
CA LEU A 49 -14.74 19.16 8.43
C LEU A 49 -14.91 19.12 6.89
N PRO A 50 -15.23 20.26 6.24
CA PRO A 50 -15.34 20.29 4.79
C PRO A 50 -14.01 19.88 4.16
N ASP A 51 -14.10 19.18 3.03
CA ASP A 51 -12.93 18.79 2.23
C ASP A 51 -11.91 17.94 3.00
N ALA A 52 -12.35 17.21 4.04
CA ALA A 52 -11.48 16.40 4.89
C ALA A 52 -10.61 15.41 4.10
N ALA A 53 -11.13 14.85 2.99
CA ALA A 53 -10.38 13.92 2.14
C ALA A 53 -9.24 14.63 1.39
N GLU A 54 -9.48 15.81 0.83
CA GLU A 54 -8.47 16.63 0.16
C GLU A 54 -7.41 17.15 1.13
N LEU A 55 -7.84 17.60 2.32
CA LEU A 55 -6.94 18.00 3.40
C LEU A 55 -6.04 16.84 3.83
N LEU A 56 -6.57 15.61 3.87
CA LEU A 56 -5.83 14.42 4.24
C LEU A 56 -4.76 14.06 3.22
N GLU A 57 -5.08 14.09 1.93
CA GLU A 57 -4.10 13.86 0.85
C GLU A 57 -2.99 14.92 0.82
N THR A 58 -3.38 16.19 0.95
CA THR A 58 -2.42 17.30 1.04
C THR A 58 -1.48 17.12 2.23
N ALA A 59 -2.03 16.77 3.41
CA ALA A 59 -1.22 16.48 4.59
C ALA A 59 -0.34 15.24 4.42
N PHE A 60 -0.83 14.21 3.72
CA PHE A 60 -0.08 12.98 3.46
C PHE A 60 1.14 13.23 2.57
N GLN A 61 1.00 14.04 1.52
CA GLN A 61 2.13 14.47 0.70
C GLN A 61 3.14 15.30 1.50
N LYS A 62 2.64 16.22 2.34
CA LYS A 62 3.48 17.08 3.19
C LYS A 62 4.32 16.32 4.20
N ILE A 63 3.86 15.15 4.69
CA ILE A 63 4.61 14.37 5.69
C ILE A 63 5.74 13.51 5.08
N ALA A 64 5.89 13.46 3.75
CA ALA A 64 6.88 12.59 3.10
C ALA A 64 8.32 12.80 3.63
N PRO A 65 8.86 14.03 3.75
CA PRO A 65 10.20 14.23 4.31
C PRO A 65 10.35 13.76 5.76
N THR A 66 9.30 13.99 6.57
CA THR A 66 9.27 13.52 7.97
C THR A 66 9.28 12.00 8.04
N TRP A 67 8.46 11.32 7.23
CA TRP A 67 8.41 9.87 7.23
C TRP A 67 9.71 9.27 6.68
N TRP A 68 10.29 9.80 5.61
CA TRP A 68 11.60 9.34 5.12
C TRP A 68 12.70 9.45 6.17
N ALA A 69 12.78 10.56 6.90
CA ALA A 69 13.77 10.73 7.97
C ALA A 69 13.58 9.69 9.08
N LEU A 70 12.34 9.52 9.56
CA LEU A 70 12.02 8.50 10.58
C LEU A 70 12.26 7.08 10.07
N GLY A 71 11.88 6.78 8.84
CA GLY A 71 12.03 5.49 8.20
C GLY A 71 13.50 5.10 8.03
N LYS A 72 14.33 6.06 7.61
CA LYS A 72 15.79 5.89 7.54
C LYS A 72 16.42 5.65 8.91
N GLU A 73 16.00 6.39 9.93
CA GLU A 73 16.50 6.23 11.31
C GLU A 73 16.13 4.86 11.88
N MET A 74 14.83 4.51 11.84
CA MET A 74 14.33 3.21 12.30
C MET A 74 14.88 2.05 11.47
N GLY A 75 15.09 2.25 10.17
CA GLY A 75 15.58 1.24 9.23
C GLY A 75 16.96 0.70 9.56
N ARG A 76 17.77 1.43 10.34
CA ARG A 76 19.10 1.01 10.81
C ARG A 76 19.04 -0.05 11.90
N GLU A 77 17.87 -0.25 12.51
CA GLU A 77 17.75 -1.21 13.60
C GLU A 77 17.72 -2.66 13.10
N PRO A 78 18.35 -3.61 13.81
CA PRO A 78 18.43 -5.00 13.35
C PRO A 78 17.09 -5.68 13.05
N THR A 79 16.01 -5.25 13.72
CA THR A 79 14.67 -5.84 13.55
C THR A 79 13.74 -5.04 12.65
N ALA A 80 14.21 -3.92 12.08
CA ALA A 80 13.42 -3.03 11.23
C ALA A 80 12.96 -3.72 9.93
N ILE A 81 13.75 -4.66 9.44
CA ILE A 81 13.43 -5.51 8.29
C ILE A 81 12.08 -6.24 8.43
N PHE A 82 11.61 -6.49 9.65
CA PHE A 82 10.34 -7.19 9.91
C PHE A 82 9.10 -6.28 9.85
N SER A 83 9.26 -5.01 9.48
CA SER A 83 8.19 -4.01 9.45
C SER A 83 8.15 -3.24 8.14
N HIS A 84 6.96 -2.79 7.74
CA HIS A 84 6.76 -1.90 6.59
C HIS A 84 6.80 -0.42 6.97
N THR A 85 6.69 -0.09 8.26
CA THR A 85 6.79 1.29 8.75
C THR A 85 8.15 1.93 8.42
N PRO A 86 9.30 1.28 8.65
CA PRO A 86 10.61 1.84 8.30
C PRO A 86 10.84 2.00 6.79
N SER A 87 10.22 1.16 5.96
CA SER A 87 10.33 1.28 4.50
C SER A 87 9.43 2.37 3.90
N CYS A 88 8.65 3.08 4.71
CA CYS A 88 7.72 4.11 4.25
C CYS A 88 6.68 3.58 3.24
N ALA A 89 6.24 2.33 3.39
CA ALA A 89 5.34 1.66 2.45
C ALA A 89 3.87 1.93 2.80
N PRO A 90 3.17 2.82 2.08
CA PRO A 90 1.84 3.27 2.46
C PRO A 90 0.74 2.26 2.12
N ASN A 91 1.02 1.32 1.21
CA ASN A 91 0.16 0.18 0.91
C ASN A 91 0.14 -0.87 2.03
N ALA A 92 1.18 -0.92 2.86
CA ALA A 92 1.37 -1.95 3.88
C ALA A 92 1.40 -1.42 5.32
N SER A 93 1.63 -0.11 5.51
CA SER A 93 1.63 0.56 6.81
C SER A 93 0.78 1.83 6.79
N ASP A 94 -0.09 1.96 7.80
CA ASP A 94 -0.89 3.17 8.02
C ASP A 94 -0.13 4.25 8.81
N PHE A 95 1.19 4.10 9.04
CA PHE A 95 1.98 5.06 9.80
C PHE A 95 1.99 6.45 9.17
N GLY A 96 2.13 6.55 7.84
CA GLY A 96 2.03 7.82 7.11
C GLY A 96 0.66 8.48 7.25
N LEU A 97 -0.42 7.70 7.25
CA LEU A 97 -1.77 8.21 7.48
C LEU A 97 -1.88 8.83 8.88
N MET A 98 -1.29 8.20 9.90
CA MET A 98 -1.27 8.76 11.25
C MET A 98 -0.44 10.05 11.35
N LEU A 99 0.67 10.15 10.61
CA LEU A 99 1.43 11.39 10.48
C LEU A 99 0.61 12.50 9.82
N ALA A 100 -0.12 12.18 8.75
CA ALA A 100 -1.00 13.13 8.05
C ALA A 100 -2.10 13.66 8.98
N TRP A 101 -2.73 12.79 9.78
CA TRP A 101 -3.68 13.23 10.81
C TRP A 101 -3.05 14.12 11.88
N SER A 102 -1.83 13.78 12.32
CA SER A 102 -1.08 14.65 13.25
C SER A 102 -0.80 16.03 12.64
N GLU A 103 -0.57 16.11 11.33
CA GLU A 103 -0.34 17.37 10.64
C GLU A 103 -1.63 18.20 10.53
N ILE A 104 -2.76 17.59 10.17
CA ILE A 104 -4.07 18.28 10.15
C ILE A 104 -4.40 18.86 11.53
N VAL A 105 -4.25 18.06 12.60
CA VAL A 105 -4.56 18.52 13.96
C VAL A 105 -3.63 19.66 14.40
N ARG A 106 -2.35 19.62 14.01
CA ARG A 106 -1.42 20.73 14.26
C ARG A 106 -1.84 22.01 13.54
N GLN A 107 -2.28 21.91 12.29
CA GLN A 107 -2.77 23.05 11.54
C GLN A 107 -4.07 23.61 12.15
N SER A 108 -5.01 22.76 12.54
CA SER A 108 -6.23 23.17 13.26
C SER A 108 -5.91 23.84 14.59
N ALA A 109 -4.93 23.33 15.35
CA ALA A 109 -4.53 23.91 16.63
C ALA A 109 -3.81 25.26 16.51
N ALA A 110 -3.46 25.68 15.29
CA ALA A 110 -2.86 26.97 14.99
C ALA A 110 -3.87 28.01 14.46
N ARG A 111 -5.15 27.62 14.27
CA ARG A 111 -6.22 28.51 13.81
C ARG A 111 -7.01 29.08 14.99
N ASP A 112 -7.79 30.11 14.72
CA ASP A 112 -8.67 30.74 15.71
C ASP A 112 -10.02 30.00 15.87
N ASP A 113 -10.35 29.07 14.96
CA ASP A 113 -11.60 28.30 15.00
C ASP A 113 -11.47 27.02 15.84
N VAL A 114 -12.52 26.71 16.61
CA VAL A 114 -12.56 25.50 17.43
C VAL A 114 -12.90 24.28 16.58
N THR A 115 -11.99 23.30 16.55
CA THR A 115 -12.15 22.01 15.88
C THR A 115 -12.36 20.89 16.90
N LEU A 116 -13.40 20.08 16.73
CA LEU A 116 -13.62 18.85 17.49
C LEU A 116 -12.96 17.67 16.78
N VAL A 117 -11.97 17.05 17.42
CA VAL A 117 -11.30 15.85 16.94
C VAL A 117 -11.81 14.63 17.71
N ILE A 118 -12.38 13.67 16.99
CA ILE A 118 -12.89 12.42 17.57
C ILE A 118 -11.88 11.31 17.27
N CYS A 119 -11.29 10.74 18.32
CA CYS A 119 -10.28 9.69 18.21
C CYS A 119 -10.52 8.57 19.25
N ASN A 120 -10.77 7.36 18.75
CA ASN A 120 -10.93 6.15 19.55
C ASN A 120 -9.64 5.31 19.62
N ASP A 121 -8.69 5.55 18.73
CA ASP A 121 -7.39 4.87 18.77
C ASP A 121 -6.59 5.38 19.99
N PRO A 122 -6.23 4.50 20.96
CA PRO A 122 -5.60 4.93 22.20
C PRO A 122 -4.19 5.49 22.00
N TRP A 123 -3.47 5.08 20.95
CA TRP A 123 -2.12 5.57 20.69
C TRP A 123 -2.18 6.92 19.98
N LEU A 124 -2.98 7.03 18.91
CA LEU A 124 -3.16 8.28 18.19
C LEU A 124 -3.73 9.37 19.11
N PHE A 125 -4.70 9.03 19.96
CA PHE A 125 -5.22 9.99 20.95
C PHE A 125 -4.11 10.56 21.83
N ARG A 126 -3.24 9.70 22.37
CA ARG A 126 -2.12 10.14 23.23
C ARG A 126 -1.09 10.95 22.46
N HIS A 127 -0.87 10.63 21.18
CA HIS A 127 -0.01 11.41 20.29
C HIS A 127 -0.58 12.82 20.07
N LEU A 128 -1.85 12.91 19.68
CA LEU A 128 -2.51 14.18 19.39
C LEU A 128 -2.65 15.07 20.64
N ALA A 129 -2.86 14.47 21.82
CA ALA A 129 -2.93 15.18 23.08
C ALA A 129 -1.62 15.91 23.47
N LEU A 130 -0.49 15.59 22.83
CA LEU A 130 0.79 16.27 23.05
C LEU A 130 0.99 17.50 22.15
N ILE A 131 0.09 17.75 21.20
CA ILE A 131 0.17 18.90 20.30
C ILE A 131 -0.26 20.16 21.05
N LYS A 132 0.58 21.21 20.99
CA LYS A 132 0.27 22.52 21.58
C LYS A 132 -1.04 23.06 20.97
N GLY A 133 -1.97 23.49 21.82
CA GLY A 133 -3.30 23.98 21.41
C GLY A 133 -4.40 22.91 21.40
N VAL A 134 -4.08 21.66 21.76
CA VAL A 134 -5.07 20.58 21.92
C VAL A 134 -5.50 20.43 23.38
N GLU A 135 -6.79 20.60 23.65
CA GLU A 135 -7.44 20.23 24.91
C GLU A 135 -7.97 18.80 24.82
N ALA A 136 -7.29 17.87 25.50
CA ALA A 136 -7.65 16.45 25.46
C ALA A 136 -8.60 16.07 26.60
N GLY A 137 -9.72 15.44 26.24
CA GLY A 137 -10.64 14.81 27.18
C GLY A 137 -10.11 13.48 27.75
N GLN A 138 -11.02 12.63 28.23
CA GLN A 138 -10.66 11.35 28.81
C GLN A 138 -9.90 10.46 27.79
N VAL A 139 -8.74 9.93 28.20
CA VAL A 139 -7.88 9.11 27.35
C VAL A 139 -8.46 7.69 27.14
N PRO A 140 -8.41 7.10 25.91
CA PRO A 140 -8.88 5.74 25.67
C PRO A 140 -8.02 4.67 26.37
N ARG A 141 -8.66 3.57 26.78
CA ARG A 141 -7.98 2.43 27.45
C ARG A 141 -7.00 1.77 26.47
N LEU A 142 -5.72 1.77 26.85
CA LEU A 142 -4.64 1.24 26.01
C LEU A 142 -4.41 -0.27 26.20
N TRP A 143 -4.33 -0.71 27.46
CA TRP A 143 -3.87 -2.06 27.80
C TRP A 143 -4.74 -3.17 27.19
N VAL A 144 -6.06 -2.97 27.11
CA VAL A 144 -7.00 -3.94 26.49
C VAL A 144 -6.65 -4.16 25.01
N ASN A 145 -6.38 -3.06 24.29
CA ASN A 145 -6.02 -3.13 22.88
C ASN A 145 -4.63 -3.74 22.69
N VAL A 146 -3.64 -3.36 23.50
CA VAL A 146 -2.29 -3.96 23.48
C VAL A 146 -2.36 -5.46 23.70
N PHE A 147 -3.05 -5.91 24.74
CA PHE A 147 -3.17 -7.34 25.07
C PHE A 147 -3.85 -8.12 23.94
N ARG A 148 -5.00 -7.64 23.44
CA ARG A 148 -5.74 -8.27 22.34
C ARG A 148 -4.89 -8.40 21.09
N LEU A 149 -4.20 -7.32 20.69
CA LEU A 149 -3.35 -7.32 19.49
C LEU A 149 -2.13 -8.22 19.68
N SER A 150 -1.51 -8.23 20.86
CA SER A 150 -0.39 -9.11 21.19
C SER A 150 -0.77 -10.59 21.10
N LEU A 151 -1.91 -10.98 21.69
CA LEU A 151 -2.42 -12.35 21.64
C LEU A 151 -2.74 -12.76 20.20
N ARG A 152 -3.48 -11.92 19.47
CA ARG A 152 -3.81 -12.16 18.06
C ARG A 152 -2.54 -12.36 17.23
N GLY A 153 -1.54 -11.50 17.42
CA GLY A 153 -0.27 -11.58 16.70
C GLY A 153 0.51 -12.86 16.99
N TRP A 154 0.58 -13.27 18.26
CA TRP A 154 1.22 -14.52 18.64
C TRP A 154 0.55 -15.74 17.98
N LEU A 155 -0.79 -15.80 18.02
CA LEU A 155 -1.56 -16.86 17.36
C LEU A 155 -1.38 -16.85 15.84
N ALA A 156 -1.37 -15.66 15.21
CA ALA A 156 -1.16 -15.53 13.78
C ALA A 156 0.23 -16.03 13.35
N ARG A 157 1.28 -15.66 14.08
CA ARG A 157 2.64 -16.16 13.82
C ARG A 157 2.76 -17.65 14.08
N LEU A 158 2.13 -18.19 15.12
CA LEU A 158 2.10 -19.62 15.39
C LEU A 158 1.45 -20.40 14.23
N LYS A 159 0.28 -19.95 13.77
CA LYS A 159 -0.40 -20.51 12.59
C LYS A 159 0.51 -20.48 11.36
N PHE A 160 1.10 -19.33 11.06
CA PHE A 160 2.03 -19.19 9.94
C PHE A 160 3.25 -20.12 10.07
N SER A 161 3.78 -20.29 11.28
CA SER A 161 4.93 -21.17 11.53
C SER A 161 4.60 -22.64 11.21
N ALA A 162 3.40 -23.09 11.58
CA ALA A 162 2.92 -24.42 11.24
C ALA A 162 2.76 -24.59 9.71
N GLU A 163 2.17 -23.60 9.03
CA GLU A 163 2.05 -23.60 7.57
C GLU A 163 3.43 -23.62 6.88
N ALA A 164 4.38 -22.80 7.34
CA ALA A 164 5.75 -22.76 6.83
C ALA A 164 6.48 -24.09 7.06
N LEU A 165 6.27 -24.76 8.20
CA LEU A 165 6.84 -26.08 8.47
C LEU A 165 6.29 -27.13 7.49
N VAL A 166 4.98 -27.14 7.26
CA VAL A 166 4.36 -28.04 6.27
C VAL A 166 4.90 -27.78 4.87
N LYS A 167 4.99 -26.50 4.45
CA LYS A 167 5.59 -26.12 3.16
C LYS A 167 7.05 -26.58 3.06
N LEU A 168 7.85 -26.37 4.10
CA LEU A 168 9.24 -26.80 4.14
C LEU A 168 9.37 -28.31 3.90
N ILE A 169 8.58 -29.12 4.61
CA ILE A 169 8.63 -30.59 4.50
C ILE A 169 8.23 -31.03 3.09
N LEU A 170 7.07 -30.55 2.60
CA LEU A 170 6.52 -31.00 1.33
C LEU A 170 7.34 -30.54 0.12
N LEU A 171 7.94 -29.35 0.18
CA LEU A 171 8.66 -28.74 -0.94
C LEU A 171 10.18 -28.93 -0.86
N ARG A 172 10.71 -29.57 0.19
CA ARG A 172 12.17 -29.73 0.41
C ARG A 172 12.91 -30.32 -0.78
N HIS A 173 12.29 -31.27 -1.48
CA HIS A 173 12.89 -31.95 -2.64
C HIS A 173 13.18 -30.99 -3.80
N GLN A 174 12.46 -29.87 -3.91
CA GLN A 174 12.64 -28.88 -4.98
C GLN A 174 14.01 -28.18 -4.94
N ARG A 175 14.74 -28.24 -3.82
CA ARG A 175 16.13 -27.74 -3.74
C ARG A 175 17.05 -28.40 -4.77
N ARG A 176 16.75 -29.65 -5.17
CA ARG A 176 17.54 -30.43 -6.12
C ARG A 176 17.28 -30.06 -7.58
N LEU A 177 16.24 -29.27 -7.84
CA LEU A 177 15.84 -28.86 -9.19
C LEU A 177 16.57 -27.60 -9.67
N VAL A 178 17.28 -26.91 -8.78
CA VAL A 178 17.97 -25.66 -9.12
C VAL A 178 19.41 -25.94 -9.50
N VAL A 179 19.80 -25.46 -10.67
CA VAL A 179 21.17 -25.49 -11.17
C VAL A 179 21.87 -24.21 -10.74
N SER A 180 23.11 -24.33 -10.24
CA SER A 180 23.89 -23.18 -9.81
C SER A 180 24.16 -22.22 -10.97
N GLY A 181 24.19 -20.91 -10.73
CA GLY A 181 24.46 -19.90 -11.76
C GLY A 181 23.31 -19.67 -12.74
N THR A 182 22.12 -20.22 -12.47
CA THR A 182 20.97 -20.04 -13.37
C THR A 182 20.25 -18.73 -13.06
N PRO A 183 19.99 -17.85 -14.05
CA PRO A 183 19.25 -16.62 -13.80
C PRO A 183 17.84 -16.92 -13.30
N SER A 184 17.34 -16.08 -12.41
CA SER A 184 16.14 -16.38 -11.63
C SER A 184 15.15 -15.23 -11.58
N LEU A 185 13.87 -15.55 -11.73
CA LEU A 185 12.75 -14.68 -11.36
C LEU A 185 12.28 -15.02 -9.95
N LEU A 186 12.33 -14.09 -9.01
CA LEU A 186 11.63 -14.21 -7.75
C LEU A 186 10.23 -13.63 -7.90
N ALA A 187 9.22 -14.49 -7.94
CA ALA A 187 7.84 -14.12 -8.29
C ALA A 187 6.84 -14.55 -7.21
N TYR A 188 5.75 -13.79 -7.05
CA TYR A 188 4.62 -14.22 -6.23
C TYR A 188 3.82 -15.34 -6.92
N ALA A 189 3.09 -16.13 -6.14
CA ALA A 189 2.22 -17.20 -6.67
C ALA A 189 0.93 -16.65 -7.31
N ASN A 190 1.06 -15.71 -8.26
CA ASN A 190 -0.04 -15.01 -8.91
C ASN A 190 -0.99 -16.00 -9.62
N PRO A 191 -2.32 -15.84 -9.54
CA PRO A 191 -3.30 -16.68 -10.25
C PRO A 191 -3.18 -16.72 -11.78
N TYR A 192 -2.54 -15.73 -12.39
CA TYR A 192 -2.32 -15.65 -13.85
C TYR A 192 -1.05 -16.35 -14.33
N SER A 193 -0.14 -16.75 -13.43
CA SER A 193 1.03 -17.54 -13.81
C SER A 193 0.64 -18.95 -14.33
N SER A 194 1.44 -19.57 -15.18
CA SER A 194 1.23 -20.95 -15.66
C SER A 194 2.48 -21.80 -15.47
N SER A 195 2.35 -23.13 -15.59
CA SER A 195 3.51 -24.04 -15.61
C SER A 195 4.41 -23.85 -16.83
N ASP A 196 3.89 -23.23 -17.88
CA ASP A 196 4.47 -23.23 -19.22
C ASP A 196 5.35 -22.00 -19.47
N GLY A 197 5.68 -21.26 -18.40
CA GLY A 197 6.58 -20.11 -18.44
C GLY A 197 5.90 -18.75 -18.40
N VAL A 198 4.56 -18.69 -18.41
CA VAL A 198 3.84 -17.42 -18.21
C VAL A 198 3.84 -17.06 -16.73
N ASP A 199 4.12 -15.80 -16.41
CA ASP A 199 4.06 -15.24 -15.07
C ASP A 199 3.15 -14.00 -15.02
N GLY A 200 2.38 -13.87 -13.93
CA GLY A 200 1.44 -12.75 -13.78
C GLY A 200 2.09 -11.36 -13.69
N TYR A 201 3.41 -11.28 -13.43
CA TYR A 201 4.15 -10.02 -13.43
C TYR A 201 5.12 -9.92 -14.62
N PHE A 202 5.79 -11.02 -14.96
CA PHE A 202 6.82 -11.04 -16.01
C PHE A 202 6.34 -11.52 -17.38
N GLY A 203 5.03 -11.68 -17.58
CA GLY A 203 4.47 -12.11 -18.86
C GLY A 203 5.05 -13.45 -19.31
N ASP A 204 5.42 -13.57 -20.58
CA ASP A 204 5.99 -14.76 -21.19
C ASP A 204 7.53 -14.79 -21.18
N LEU A 205 8.19 -14.00 -20.31
CA LEU A 205 9.65 -13.84 -20.30
C LEU A 205 10.42 -15.18 -20.24
N MET A 206 9.91 -16.19 -19.51
CA MET A 206 10.56 -17.51 -19.45
C MET A 206 10.47 -18.30 -20.76
N VAL A 207 9.51 -17.99 -21.63
CA VAL A 207 9.41 -18.58 -22.98
C VAL A 207 10.51 -18.03 -23.89
N HIS A 208 10.97 -16.80 -23.64
CA HIS A 208 11.97 -16.12 -24.47
C HIS A 208 13.41 -16.24 -23.97
N ILE A 209 13.61 -16.76 -22.76
CA ILE A 209 14.91 -16.99 -22.12
C ILE A 209 14.93 -18.41 -21.56
N ASP A 210 15.52 -19.34 -22.31
CA ASP A 210 15.39 -20.80 -22.09
C ASP A 210 15.92 -21.29 -20.74
N ASN A 211 17.01 -20.69 -20.25
CA ASN A 211 17.62 -21.06 -18.98
C ASN A 211 17.01 -20.34 -17.78
N LEU A 212 16.06 -19.43 -17.96
CA LEU A 212 15.46 -18.69 -16.85
C LEU A 212 14.64 -19.63 -15.94
N ILE A 213 14.82 -19.56 -14.63
CA ILE A 213 13.96 -20.27 -13.67
C ILE A 213 13.09 -19.31 -12.90
N ARG A 214 11.96 -19.80 -12.39
CA ARG A 214 11.10 -19.05 -11.49
C ARG A 214 11.14 -19.64 -10.09
N VAL A 215 11.37 -18.79 -9.11
CA VAL A 215 11.37 -19.09 -7.69
C VAL A 215 10.18 -18.42 -7.05
N ILE A 216 9.22 -19.22 -6.57
CA ILE A 216 7.99 -18.72 -5.96
C ILE A 216 8.25 -18.26 -4.52
N HIS A 217 7.87 -17.01 -4.25
CA HIS A 217 7.91 -16.35 -2.94
C HIS A 217 7.18 -17.16 -1.84
N VAL A 218 7.57 -16.97 -0.57
CA VAL A 218 7.12 -17.87 0.53
C VAL A 218 5.63 -17.84 0.84
N ASP A 219 4.94 -16.77 0.44
CA ASP A 219 3.51 -16.55 0.62
C ASP A 219 2.63 -17.44 -0.28
N GLY A 220 3.20 -18.06 -1.31
CA GLY A 220 2.46 -18.91 -2.24
C GLY A 220 1.72 -20.07 -1.57
N PRO A 221 0.42 -20.29 -1.86
CA PRO A 221 -0.30 -21.45 -1.35
C PRO A 221 0.22 -22.74 -2.00
N ILE A 222 0.30 -23.82 -1.22
CA ILE A 222 0.91 -25.09 -1.63
C ILE A 222 0.31 -25.63 -2.94
N GLY A 223 -1.02 -25.67 -3.06
CA GLY A 223 -1.69 -26.15 -4.27
C GLY A 223 -1.41 -25.29 -5.51
N ARG A 224 -1.08 -24.00 -5.35
CA ARG A 224 -0.66 -23.16 -6.47
C ARG A 224 0.80 -23.44 -6.85
N ILE A 225 1.69 -23.56 -5.86
CA ILE A 225 3.10 -23.91 -6.07
C ILE A 225 3.21 -25.21 -6.88
N TRP A 226 2.52 -26.27 -6.46
CA TRP A 226 2.52 -27.56 -7.16
C TRP A 226 2.04 -27.48 -8.61
N ARG A 227 1.06 -26.63 -8.91
CA ARG A 227 0.61 -26.41 -10.29
C ARG A 227 1.70 -25.75 -11.13
N LEU A 228 2.36 -24.74 -10.58
CA LEU A 228 3.41 -24.00 -11.30
C LEU A 228 4.69 -24.84 -11.49
N THR A 229 5.00 -25.77 -10.59
CA THR A 229 6.21 -26.61 -10.68
C THR A 229 6.14 -27.72 -11.73
N LYS A 230 4.96 -27.98 -12.34
CA LYS A 230 4.80 -29.06 -13.33
C LYS A 230 5.69 -28.92 -14.56
N GLY A 231 6.06 -27.69 -14.94
CA GLY A 231 6.94 -27.41 -16.08
C GLY A 231 8.43 -27.58 -15.82
N GLY A 232 8.85 -28.03 -14.62
CA GLY A 232 10.25 -28.29 -14.28
C GLY A 232 11.14 -27.05 -14.06
N ARG A 233 10.74 -25.88 -14.56
CA ARG A 233 11.47 -24.60 -14.44
C ARG A 233 10.97 -23.69 -13.31
N THR A 234 10.13 -24.21 -12.41
CA THR A 234 9.62 -23.47 -11.26
C THR A 234 9.88 -24.22 -9.96
N THR A 235 10.37 -23.51 -8.95
CA THR A 235 10.62 -23.99 -7.58
C THR A 235 10.01 -23.01 -6.56
N SER A 236 10.04 -23.31 -5.26
CA SER A 236 9.59 -22.39 -4.20
C SER A 236 10.68 -22.09 -3.17
N LEU A 237 10.79 -20.83 -2.77
CA LEU A 237 11.67 -20.41 -1.66
C LEU A 237 11.44 -21.20 -0.37
N ASN A 238 10.20 -21.64 -0.10
CA ASN A 238 9.88 -22.48 1.05
C ASN A 238 10.72 -23.76 1.11
N ALA A 239 11.21 -24.24 -0.03
CA ALA A 239 12.07 -25.40 -0.06
C ALA A 239 13.35 -25.18 0.76
N TRP A 240 13.91 -23.96 0.85
CA TRP A 240 15.24 -23.68 1.43
C TRP A 240 15.31 -23.40 2.93
N GLY A 241 14.18 -23.14 3.60
CA GLY A 241 14.21 -22.71 5.01
C GLY A 241 14.79 -23.76 5.98
N ALA A 242 15.15 -23.30 7.18
CA ALA A 242 15.67 -24.16 8.24
C ALA A 242 14.58 -24.65 9.21
N LEU A 243 14.64 -25.94 9.58
CA LEU A 243 13.74 -26.50 10.60
C LEU A 243 13.92 -25.82 11.96
N SER A 244 15.16 -25.53 12.36
CA SER A 244 15.41 -24.80 13.61
C SER A 244 14.94 -23.35 13.57
N PHE A 245 14.84 -22.76 12.38
CA PHE A 245 14.39 -21.38 12.20
C PHE A 245 12.87 -21.27 12.21
N VAL A 246 12.15 -22.19 11.55
CA VAL A 246 10.68 -22.19 11.55
C VAL A 246 10.11 -22.27 12.97
N LEU A 247 10.79 -22.99 13.87
CA LEU A 247 10.40 -23.05 15.28
C LEU A 247 10.48 -21.69 15.97
N LYS A 248 11.36 -20.76 15.54
CA LYS A 248 11.55 -19.43 16.16
C LYS A 248 10.53 -18.38 15.72
N LEU A 249 9.84 -18.61 14.60
CA LEU A 249 8.92 -17.66 13.97
C LEU A 249 7.81 -17.11 14.90
N PRO A 250 7.24 -17.87 15.86
CA PRO A 250 6.21 -17.33 16.77
C PRO A 250 6.68 -16.13 17.60
N TRP A 251 7.99 -16.01 17.86
CA TRP A 251 8.60 -14.98 18.70
C TRP A 251 9.27 -13.84 17.94
N VAL A 252 9.32 -13.93 16.61
CA VAL A 252 9.85 -12.87 15.76
C VAL A 252 8.91 -11.67 15.79
N ARG A 253 9.47 -10.48 15.97
CA ARG A 253 8.75 -9.20 15.95
C ARG A 253 9.72 -8.06 15.66
N TRP A 254 9.21 -6.98 15.10
CA TRP A 254 9.91 -5.69 15.11
C TRP A 254 9.97 -5.16 16.55
N ARG A 255 11.16 -4.72 16.97
CA ARG A 255 11.45 -4.22 18.32
C ARG A 255 12.22 -2.89 18.20
N PRO A 256 11.51 -1.77 18.02
CA PRO A 256 12.20 -0.50 17.99
C PRO A 256 12.85 -0.17 19.33
N SER A 257 14.00 0.49 19.26
CA SER A 257 14.75 0.95 20.42
C SER A 257 13.94 1.94 21.24
N ARG A 258 14.40 2.15 22.49
CA ARG A 258 13.76 3.09 23.42
C ARG A 258 13.64 4.48 22.81
N GLN A 259 14.65 4.93 22.09
CA GLN A 259 14.70 6.24 21.42
C GLN A 259 13.47 6.48 20.55
N HIS A 260 13.12 5.56 19.65
CA HIS A 260 11.98 5.74 18.75
C HIS A 260 10.64 5.65 19.47
N VAL A 261 10.52 4.85 20.54
CA VAL A 261 9.25 4.69 21.26
C VAL A 261 9.03 5.76 22.35
N THR A 262 10.03 6.60 22.65
CA THR A 262 9.90 7.72 23.61
C THR A 262 10.03 9.10 22.99
N GLY A 263 10.44 9.20 21.71
CA GLY A 263 10.53 10.48 21.00
C GLY A 263 9.18 11.14 20.70
N SER A 264 9.22 12.25 19.96
CA SER A 264 8.03 13.04 19.57
C SER A 264 6.97 12.24 18.80
N HIS A 265 7.38 11.19 18.08
CA HIS A 265 6.49 10.27 17.37
C HIS A 265 6.32 8.92 18.08
N GLY A 266 6.77 8.80 19.34
CA GLY A 266 6.86 7.52 20.05
C GLY A 266 5.53 6.82 20.25
N TRP A 267 4.43 7.56 20.39
CA TRP A 267 3.09 6.96 20.43
C TRP A 267 2.68 6.32 19.11
N LEU A 268 3.01 6.96 17.97
CA LEU A 268 2.73 6.41 16.65
C LEU A 268 3.61 5.19 16.36
N VAL A 269 4.89 5.21 16.76
CA VAL A 269 5.78 4.04 16.63
C VAL A 269 5.24 2.86 17.45
N ARG A 270 4.84 3.08 18.71
CA ARG A 270 4.20 2.04 19.55
C ARG A 270 2.92 1.49 18.92
N ARG A 271 2.14 2.34 18.25
CA ARG A 271 0.94 1.95 17.51
C ARG A 271 1.29 1.01 16.37
N ALA A 272 2.25 1.40 15.52
CA ALA A 272 2.71 0.62 14.39
C ALA A 272 3.24 -0.77 14.83
N VAL A 273 4.09 -0.81 15.87
CA VAL A 273 4.56 -2.07 16.49
C VAL A 273 3.39 -2.96 16.91
N SER A 274 2.37 -2.38 17.54
CA SER A 274 1.21 -3.15 18.02
C SER A 274 0.32 -3.64 16.87
N LYS A 275 0.11 -2.83 15.83
CA LYS A 275 -0.76 -3.13 14.68
C LYS A 275 -0.11 -4.15 13.73
N GLU A 276 1.11 -3.89 13.28
CA GLU A 276 1.85 -4.82 12.43
C GLU A 276 2.16 -6.12 13.19
N GLY A 277 2.53 -5.99 14.47
CA GLY A 277 2.77 -7.12 15.38
C GLY A 277 1.53 -7.94 15.72
N ALA A 278 0.32 -7.49 15.37
CA ALA A 278 -0.93 -8.26 15.52
C ALA A 278 -1.19 -9.25 14.37
N THR A 279 -0.26 -9.34 13.42
CA THR A 279 -0.36 -10.21 12.25
C THR A 279 0.79 -11.22 12.20
N ALA A 280 0.81 -12.07 11.17
CA ALA A 280 1.92 -12.97 10.87
C ALA A 280 3.06 -12.29 10.08
N GLN A 281 2.94 -11.02 9.69
CA GLN A 281 3.85 -10.32 8.78
C GLN A 281 5.33 -10.47 9.18
N ALA A 282 5.68 -10.18 10.44
CA ALA A 282 7.07 -10.29 10.90
C ALA A 282 7.64 -11.71 10.77
N ALA A 283 6.82 -12.74 11.02
CA ALA A 283 7.21 -14.13 10.82
C ALA A 283 7.33 -14.49 9.34
N ALA A 284 6.42 -14.00 8.50
CA ALA A 284 6.49 -14.21 7.05
C ALA A 284 7.73 -13.59 6.43
N ILE A 285 8.07 -12.35 6.80
CA ILE A 285 9.28 -11.68 6.34
C ILE A 285 10.54 -12.40 6.87
N ALA A 286 10.57 -12.79 8.13
CA ALA A 286 11.73 -13.51 8.66
C ALA A 286 11.93 -14.87 7.98
N TRP A 287 10.85 -15.60 7.71
CA TRP A 287 10.89 -16.85 6.96
C TRP A 287 11.38 -16.63 5.53
N GLN A 288 10.86 -15.61 4.84
CA GLN A 288 11.34 -15.17 3.51
C GLN A 288 12.86 -14.93 3.54
N VAL A 289 13.36 -14.17 4.51
CA VAL A 289 14.79 -13.84 4.63
C VAL A 289 15.66 -15.08 4.89
N ASP A 290 15.26 -16.01 5.76
CA ASP A 290 16.01 -17.27 5.99
C ASP A 290 16.01 -18.17 4.75
N CYS A 291 14.84 -18.37 4.13
CA CYS A 291 14.71 -19.12 2.88
C CYS A 291 15.57 -18.54 1.76
N GLN A 292 15.46 -17.23 1.56
CA GLN A 292 16.16 -16.50 0.51
C GLN A 292 17.67 -16.57 0.72
N SER A 293 18.18 -16.32 1.92
CA SER A 293 19.62 -16.38 2.19
C SER A 293 20.21 -17.74 1.86
N ARG A 294 19.52 -18.82 2.27
CA ARG A 294 19.95 -20.19 1.98
C ARG A 294 19.85 -20.52 0.49
N TRP A 295 18.81 -20.01 -0.18
CA TRP A 295 18.65 -20.15 -1.61
C TRP A 295 19.79 -19.44 -2.36
N LEU A 296 20.09 -18.18 -2.06
CA LEU A 296 21.18 -17.43 -2.68
C LEU A 296 22.52 -18.16 -2.52
N ASN A 297 22.85 -18.60 -1.31
CA ASN A 297 24.10 -19.33 -1.06
C ASN A 297 24.19 -20.68 -1.79
N GLN A 298 23.06 -21.40 -1.95
CA GLN A 298 23.06 -22.72 -2.57
C GLN A 298 22.93 -22.66 -4.10
N ALA A 299 22.03 -21.83 -4.61
CA ALA A 299 21.72 -21.70 -6.02
C ALA A 299 22.63 -20.71 -6.74
N ASN A 300 23.23 -19.76 -6.01
CA ASN A 300 24.15 -18.75 -6.53
C ASN A 300 23.79 -18.26 -7.95
N PRO A 301 22.57 -17.75 -8.17
CA PRO A 301 22.13 -17.34 -9.50
C PRO A 301 23.02 -16.21 -10.01
N ILE A 302 23.28 -16.15 -11.32
CA ILE A 302 24.05 -15.02 -11.89
C ILE A 302 23.28 -13.69 -11.79
N ALA A 303 21.96 -13.74 -11.87
CA ALA A 303 21.08 -12.58 -11.80
C ALA A 303 19.72 -12.96 -11.19
N ILE A 304 19.10 -12.00 -10.50
CA ILE A 304 17.76 -12.15 -9.92
C ILE A 304 16.90 -10.94 -10.28
N ALA A 305 15.73 -11.19 -10.88
CA ALA A 305 14.70 -10.18 -11.09
C ALA A 305 13.46 -10.44 -10.23
N TRP A 306 12.85 -9.39 -9.66
CA TRP A 306 11.61 -9.49 -8.88
C TRP A 306 10.73 -8.25 -9.06
N PRO A 307 9.40 -8.34 -8.85
CA PRO A 307 8.55 -7.15 -8.76
C PRO A 307 9.01 -6.33 -7.54
N TRP A 308 9.65 -5.19 -7.78
CA TRP A 308 10.32 -4.41 -6.74
C TRP A 308 9.41 -3.33 -6.19
N GLU A 309 9.37 -3.19 -4.87
CA GLU A 309 8.65 -2.15 -4.13
C GLU A 309 9.51 -1.49 -3.03
N ASN A 310 10.80 -1.81 -2.96
CA ASN A 310 11.75 -1.30 -1.97
C ASN A 310 11.37 -1.58 -0.50
N HIS A 311 10.72 -2.70 -0.23
CA HIS A 311 10.42 -3.14 1.15
C HIS A 311 11.68 -3.54 1.91
N GLY A 312 11.62 -3.56 3.26
CA GLY A 312 12.77 -3.90 4.10
C GLY A 312 13.44 -5.24 3.76
N TRP A 313 12.66 -6.25 3.38
CA TRP A 313 13.17 -7.56 2.99
C TRP A 313 13.86 -7.55 1.62
N GLU A 314 13.42 -6.71 0.68
CA GLU A 314 14.03 -6.54 -0.64
C GLU A 314 15.37 -5.82 -0.52
N ARG A 315 15.46 -4.80 0.34
CA ARG A 315 16.73 -4.15 0.67
C ARG A 315 17.74 -5.16 1.23
N ASN A 316 17.25 -6.14 2.00
CA ASN A 316 18.09 -7.22 2.50
C ASN A 316 18.46 -8.25 1.42
N LEU A 317 17.57 -8.55 0.48
CA LEU A 317 17.88 -9.33 -0.73
C LEU A 317 19.04 -8.69 -1.49
N VAL A 318 18.96 -7.39 -1.76
CA VAL A 318 20.00 -6.62 -2.45
C VAL A 318 21.35 -6.78 -1.76
N ARG A 319 21.43 -6.53 -0.45
CA ARG A 319 22.69 -6.64 0.30
C ARG A 319 23.29 -8.04 0.23
N GLN A 320 22.47 -9.07 0.47
CA GLN A 320 22.94 -10.46 0.43
C GLN A 320 23.39 -10.89 -0.97
N ALA A 321 22.67 -10.46 -2.01
CA ALA A 321 23.05 -10.73 -3.39
C ALA A 321 24.38 -10.05 -3.73
N ARG A 322 24.57 -8.80 -3.32
CA ARG A 322 25.83 -8.08 -3.52
C ARG A 322 27.02 -8.73 -2.83
N ASP A 323 26.84 -9.20 -1.57
CA ASP A 323 27.87 -9.94 -0.84
C ASP A 323 28.30 -11.23 -1.57
N LEU A 324 27.45 -11.75 -2.45
CA LEU A 324 27.66 -12.95 -3.27
C LEU A 324 27.97 -12.63 -4.75
N ALA A 325 28.17 -11.35 -5.10
CA ALA A 325 28.35 -10.88 -6.48
C ALA A 325 27.22 -11.32 -7.45
N ILE A 326 26.00 -11.44 -6.94
CA ILE A 326 24.79 -11.75 -7.71
C ILE A 326 24.18 -10.44 -8.21
N LYS A 327 23.93 -10.33 -9.53
CA LYS A 327 23.29 -9.15 -10.12
C LYS A 327 21.81 -9.07 -9.69
N THR A 328 21.37 -7.87 -9.33
CA THR A 328 20.01 -7.62 -8.84
C THR A 328 19.22 -6.68 -9.74
N ILE A 329 17.99 -7.08 -10.06
CA ILE A 329 17.12 -6.39 -11.02
C ILE A 329 15.75 -6.15 -10.37
N GLY A 330 15.45 -4.89 -10.05
CA GLY A 330 14.14 -4.51 -9.54
C GLY A 330 13.19 -4.17 -10.68
N TYR A 331 12.10 -4.91 -10.86
CA TYR A 331 11.12 -4.63 -11.92
C TYR A 331 9.90 -3.85 -11.40
N GLN A 332 9.65 -2.69 -11.99
CA GLN A 332 8.48 -1.88 -11.73
C GLN A 332 7.25 -2.42 -12.46
N HIS A 333 6.61 -3.41 -11.87
CA HIS A 333 5.44 -4.06 -12.45
C HIS A 333 4.15 -3.20 -12.40
N SER A 334 4.19 -2.06 -11.70
CA SER A 334 3.09 -1.10 -11.56
C SER A 334 3.62 0.34 -11.63
N VAL A 335 2.74 1.32 -11.78
CA VAL A 335 3.15 2.73 -11.83
C VAL A 335 3.55 3.20 -10.45
N VAL A 336 4.65 3.95 -10.38
CA VAL A 336 5.11 4.61 -9.17
C VAL A 336 4.48 6.00 -9.13
N GLY A 337 3.40 6.17 -8.36
CA GLY A 337 2.75 7.47 -8.17
C GLY A 337 3.38 8.29 -7.05
N SER A 338 3.02 9.57 -6.96
CA SER A 338 3.62 10.55 -6.04
C SER A 338 3.53 10.20 -4.56
N GLU A 339 2.62 9.30 -4.18
CA GLU A 339 2.36 8.91 -2.79
C GLU A 339 3.03 7.58 -2.40
N MET A 340 3.69 6.89 -3.32
CA MET A 340 4.40 5.63 -3.06
C MET A 340 5.80 5.86 -2.46
N PHE A 341 5.84 6.49 -1.29
CA PHE A 341 7.09 6.99 -0.68
C PHE A 341 8.20 5.95 -0.46
N ASN A 342 7.84 4.67 -0.41
CA ASN A 342 8.77 3.56 -0.23
C ASN A 342 9.82 3.45 -1.33
N TYR A 343 9.52 3.83 -2.58
CA TYR A 343 10.52 3.71 -3.66
C TYR A 343 11.65 4.74 -3.56
N SER A 344 11.48 5.81 -2.79
CA SER A 344 12.54 6.80 -2.63
C SER A 344 13.70 6.24 -1.78
N PRO A 345 14.96 6.35 -2.24
CA PRO A 345 16.14 6.01 -1.44
C PRO A 345 16.30 6.91 -0.20
N ALA A 346 15.54 8.00 -0.07
CA ALA A 346 15.55 8.86 1.12
C ALA A 346 15.21 8.09 2.41
N SER A 347 14.42 7.02 2.32
CA SER A 347 14.09 6.13 3.44
C SER A 347 15.06 4.96 3.65
N ASN A 348 16.06 4.80 2.78
CA ASN A 348 16.97 3.66 2.84
C ASN A 348 18.04 3.89 3.93
N PRO A 349 18.19 2.96 4.90
CA PRO A 349 19.19 3.09 5.95
C PRO A 349 20.63 3.17 5.39
N ASN A 350 20.91 2.46 4.30
CA ASN A 350 22.22 2.45 3.62
C ASN A 350 22.21 3.24 2.29
N GLY A 351 21.20 4.08 2.06
CA GLY A 351 21.09 4.87 0.84
C GLY A 351 20.98 4.02 -0.43
N LEU A 352 21.87 4.25 -1.39
CA LEU A 352 21.86 3.58 -2.69
C LEU A 352 22.30 2.11 -2.62
N GLU A 353 22.98 1.71 -1.54
CA GLU A 353 23.36 0.30 -1.33
C GLU A 353 22.15 -0.61 -1.06
N ASP A 354 20.99 -0.03 -0.69
CA ASP A 354 19.77 -0.81 -0.51
C ASP A 354 18.95 -0.93 -1.81
N LEU A 355 19.41 -0.32 -2.91
CA LEU A 355 18.76 -0.41 -4.22
C LEU A 355 19.34 -1.55 -5.07
N PRO A 356 18.53 -2.16 -5.97
CA PRO A 356 19.02 -3.05 -7.00
C PRO A 356 20.11 -2.41 -7.86
N ASP A 357 20.89 -3.25 -8.54
CA ASP A 357 21.92 -2.80 -9.48
C ASP A 357 21.27 -2.17 -10.73
N ASN A 358 20.18 -2.79 -11.23
CA ASN A 358 19.32 -2.25 -12.28
C ASN A 358 17.86 -2.20 -11.81
N ILE A 359 17.16 -1.12 -12.13
CA ILE A 359 15.72 -0.96 -11.93
C ILE A 359 15.06 -0.82 -13.30
N LEU A 360 14.28 -1.81 -13.67
CA LEU A 360 13.57 -1.86 -14.94
C LEU A 360 12.20 -1.21 -14.79
N SER A 361 12.02 -0.03 -15.37
CA SER A 361 10.77 0.70 -15.37
C SER A 361 9.82 0.19 -16.46
N ASN A 362 8.52 0.31 -16.20
CA ASN A 362 7.48 -0.06 -17.16
C ASN A 362 7.16 1.04 -18.18
N GLY A 363 7.78 2.22 -18.06
CA GLY A 363 7.54 3.38 -18.91
C GLY A 363 8.35 4.61 -18.47
N GLN A 364 8.31 5.65 -19.30
CA GLN A 364 9.00 6.93 -19.07
C GLN A 364 8.50 7.63 -17.80
N ALA A 365 7.20 7.64 -17.55
CA ALA A 365 6.62 8.27 -16.36
C ALA A 365 7.21 7.69 -15.05
N THR A 366 7.30 6.36 -14.95
CA THR A 366 7.91 5.69 -13.79
C THR A 366 9.42 5.95 -13.72
N PHE A 367 10.10 5.98 -14.86
CA PHE A 367 11.52 6.34 -14.94
C PHE A 367 11.76 7.74 -14.35
N ASP A 368 11.03 8.74 -14.84
CA ASP A 368 11.18 10.14 -14.44
C ASP A 368 10.89 10.31 -12.94
N GLN A 369 9.84 9.65 -12.44
CA GLN A 369 9.47 9.70 -11.02
C GLN A 369 10.57 9.13 -10.11
N LEU A 370 11.18 8.00 -10.49
CA LEU A 370 12.27 7.39 -9.72
C LEU A 370 13.52 8.28 -9.71
N VAL A 371 13.88 8.84 -10.87
CA VAL A 371 15.00 9.79 -10.98
C VAL A 371 14.74 11.04 -10.13
N ALA A 372 13.54 11.61 -10.19
CA ALA A 372 13.14 12.75 -9.36
C ALA A 372 13.19 12.45 -7.85
N TRP A 373 13.02 11.18 -7.46
CA TRP A 373 13.15 10.72 -6.07
C TRP A 373 14.59 10.41 -5.63
N GLY A 374 15.56 10.63 -6.51
CA GLY A 374 16.99 10.47 -6.22
C GLY A 374 17.55 9.08 -6.55
N VAL A 375 16.85 8.27 -7.34
CA VAL A 375 17.45 7.07 -7.92
C VAL A 375 18.42 7.51 -9.03
N PRO A 376 19.67 7.02 -9.06
CA PRO A 376 20.63 7.36 -10.11
C PRO A 376 20.13 6.95 -11.49
N ILE A 377 20.31 7.83 -12.48
CA ILE A 377 19.82 7.60 -13.85
C ILE A 377 20.45 6.36 -14.50
N ASP A 378 21.71 6.07 -14.19
CA ASP A 378 22.46 4.90 -14.65
C ASP A 378 22.00 3.58 -14.02
N ARG A 379 21.09 3.63 -13.03
CA ARG A 379 20.45 2.47 -12.44
C ARG A 379 19.01 2.26 -12.88
N VAL A 380 18.43 3.15 -13.68
CA VAL A 380 17.04 3.00 -14.16
C VAL A 380 17.04 2.84 -15.66
N GLU A 381 16.26 1.89 -16.17
CA GLU A 381 16.13 1.64 -17.59
C GLU A 381 14.69 1.30 -17.95
N ILE A 382 14.23 1.70 -19.13
CA ILE A 382 12.86 1.44 -19.60
C ILE A 382 12.82 0.08 -20.28
N ALA A 383 12.22 -0.91 -19.63
CA ALA A 383 12.11 -2.28 -20.15
C ALA A 383 10.68 -2.69 -20.55
N GLY A 384 9.71 -1.82 -20.31
CA GLY A 384 8.30 -1.98 -20.72
C GLY A 384 7.40 -2.70 -19.72
N ALA A 385 6.09 -2.70 -20.00
CA ALA A 385 5.05 -3.08 -19.06
C ALA A 385 4.41 -4.47 -19.36
N PHE A 386 4.88 -5.55 -18.74
CA PHE A 386 4.34 -6.90 -18.98
C PHE A 386 2.88 -7.09 -18.53
N ARG A 387 2.51 -6.43 -17.43
CA ARG A 387 1.19 -6.61 -16.80
C ARG A 387 0.10 -5.77 -17.46
N ILE A 388 0.48 -4.76 -18.25
CA ILE A 388 -0.46 -3.77 -18.75
C ILE A 388 -0.88 -4.18 -20.17
N PRO A 389 -2.17 -4.45 -20.40
CA PRO A 389 -2.64 -4.80 -21.74
C PRO A 389 -2.41 -3.62 -22.68
N LYS A 390 -2.31 -3.90 -23.99
CA LYS A 390 -2.39 -2.84 -25.00
C LYS A 390 -3.69 -2.07 -24.78
N VAL A 391 -3.57 -0.79 -24.47
CA VAL A 391 -4.73 0.05 -24.18
C VAL A 391 -5.56 0.17 -25.46
N ARG A 392 -6.80 -0.32 -25.41
CA ARG A 392 -7.77 -0.17 -26.48
C ARG A 392 -8.65 1.04 -26.18
N TYR A 393 -8.89 1.88 -27.19
CA TYR A 393 -9.85 2.96 -27.07
C TYR A 393 -11.26 2.40 -26.81
N CYS A 394 -11.91 2.92 -25.78
CA CYS A 394 -13.27 2.62 -25.39
C CYS A 394 -14.12 3.88 -25.62
N ARG A 395 -15.13 3.80 -26.49
CA ARG A 395 -16.05 4.91 -26.70
C ARG A 395 -16.99 4.99 -25.49
N PRO A 396 -17.05 6.13 -24.76
CA PRO A 396 -17.97 6.26 -23.65
C PRO A 396 -19.42 6.34 -24.13
N ASP A 397 -20.32 5.72 -23.37
CA ASP A 397 -21.77 5.80 -23.52
C ASP A 397 -22.36 6.55 -22.32
N PRO A 398 -22.80 7.81 -22.47
CA PRO A 398 -23.34 8.60 -21.36
C PRO A 398 -24.52 7.97 -20.61
N ASP A 399 -25.28 7.07 -21.26
CA ASP A 399 -26.42 6.36 -20.67
C ASP A 399 -26.06 4.96 -20.16
N GLY A 400 -24.78 4.59 -20.29
CA GLY A 400 -24.21 3.30 -19.92
C GLY A 400 -23.98 3.10 -18.42
N HIS A 401 -23.30 2.02 -18.09
CA HIS A 401 -22.94 1.65 -16.73
C HIS A 401 -21.72 2.44 -16.22
N VAL A 402 -21.71 2.75 -14.93
CA VAL A 402 -20.51 3.20 -14.21
C VAL A 402 -19.76 1.97 -13.71
N TYR A 403 -18.52 1.79 -14.15
CA TYR A 403 -17.66 0.71 -13.70
C TYR A 403 -17.00 1.09 -12.36
N LEU A 404 -17.29 0.33 -11.31
CA LEU A 404 -16.76 0.56 -9.96
C LEU A 404 -15.65 -0.45 -9.66
N ALA A 405 -14.39 -0.02 -9.76
CA ALA A 405 -13.21 -0.84 -9.51
C ALA A 405 -12.82 -0.78 -8.03
N LEU A 406 -13.26 -1.78 -7.25
CA LEU A 406 -13.02 -1.81 -5.81
C LEU A 406 -11.54 -2.08 -5.48
N PRO A 407 -10.94 -1.35 -4.52
CA PRO A 407 -9.59 -1.62 -4.05
C PRO A 407 -9.56 -2.83 -3.12
N PHE A 408 -8.35 -3.22 -2.70
CA PHE A 408 -8.18 -4.28 -1.70
C PHE A 408 -8.62 -3.87 -0.29
N ASP A 409 -8.68 -2.57 0.00
CA ASP A 409 -9.14 -2.02 1.27
C ASP A 409 -10.67 -2.10 1.36
N GLY A 410 -11.15 -2.95 2.26
CA GLY A 410 -12.57 -3.18 2.47
C GLY A 410 -13.34 -1.95 2.97
N GLU A 411 -12.70 -1.04 3.70
CA GLU A 411 -13.38 0.17 4.19
C GLU A 411 -13.56 1.20 3.07
N THR A 412 -12.54 1.39 2.24
CA THR A 412 -12.66 2.18 1.01
C THR A 412 -13.68 1.56 0.06
N ALA A 413 -13.64 0.24 -0.15
CA ALA A 413 -14.62 -0.47 -0.99
C ALA A 413 -16.06 -0.28 -0.48
N ARG A 414 -16.26 -0.37 0.84
CA ARG A 414 -17.57 -0.10 1.48
C ARG A 414 -18.06 1.31 1.18
N GLN A 415 -17.21 2.34 1.30
CA GLN A 415 -17.60 3.72 1.01
C GLN A 415 -17.95 3.93 -0.47
N MET A 416 -17.23 3.26 -1.39
CA MET A 416 -17.55 3.25 -2.81
C MET A 416 -18.92 2.62 -3.11
N ILE A 417 -19.22 1.48 -2.49
CA ILE A 417 -20.54 0.83 -2.60
C ILE A 417 -21.65 1.72 -2.03
N ASP A 418 -21.45 2.28 -0.83
CA ASP A 418 -22.44 3.16 -0.20
C ASP A 418 -22.72 4.40 -1.06
N ALA A 419 -21.70 4.97 -1.70
CA ALA A 419 -21.85 6.05 -2.65
C ALA A 419 -22.67 5.63 -3.88
N ALA A 420 -22.39 4.46 -4.46
CA ALA A 420 -23.13 3.93 -5.60
C ALA A 420 -24.62 3.69 -5.26
N VAL A 421 -24.91 3.08 -4.11
CA VAL A 421 -26.28 2.81 -3.64
C VAL A 421 -27.11 4.10 -3.55
N LYS A 422 -26.52 5.21 -3.08
CA LYS A 422 -27.19 6.52 -3.01
C LYS A 422 -27.58 7.09 -4.38
N LEU A 423 -26.95 6.64 -5.46
CA LEU A 423 -27.16 7.15 -6.81
C LEU A 423 -28.11 6.27 -7.65
N ILE A 424 -28.42 5.05 -7.21
CA ILE A 424 -29.38 4.17 -7.91
C ILE A 424 -30.76 4.83 -8.07
N PRO A 425 -31.38 5.48 -7.06
CA PRO A 425 -32.66 6.17 -7.23
C PRO A 425 -32.62 7.34 -8.23
N LYS A 426 -31.43 7.74 -8.68
CA LYS A 426 -31.19 8.79 -9.67
C LYS A 426 -30.89 8.21 -11.06
N ASN A 427 -31.26 6.95 -11.29
CA ASN A 427 -31.10 6.19 -12.55
C ASN A 427 -29.65 5.85 -12.93
N TYR A 428 -28.70 5.91 -11.99
CA TYR A 428 -27.35 5.39 -12.25
C TYR A 428 -27.32 3.86 -12.16
N LYS A 429 -26.56 3.22 -13.05
CA LYS A 429 -26.31 1.77 -13.06
C LYS A 429 -24.83 1.52 -12.82
N PHE A 430 -24.51 0.57 -11.97
CA PHE A 430 -23.14 0.26 -11.57
C PHE A 430 -22.79 -1.20 -11.86
N LEU A 431 -21.60 -1.41 -12.43
CA LEU A 431 -20.95 -2.70 -12.55
C LEU A 431 -19.74 -2.72 -11.63
N VAL A 432 -19.77 -3.59 -10.61
CA VAL A 432 -18.77 -3.65 -9.56
C VAL A 432 -17.75 -4.75 -9.86
N LYS A 433 -16.49 -4.37 -9.94
CA LYS A 433 -15.37 -5.31 -10.06
C LYS A 433 -14.58 -5.36 -8.77
N ASP A 434 -14.51 -6.54 -8.18
CA ASP A 434 -13.68 -6.78 -7.00
C ASP A 434 -12.19 -6.77 -7.29
N HIS A 435 -11.42 -6.47 -6.25
CA HIS A 435 -10.02 -6.83 -6.20
C HIS A 435 -9.87 -8.36 -6.18
N PRO A 436 -9.04 -8.97 -7.07
CA PRO A 436 -8.98 -10.42 -7.24
C PRO A 436 -8.50 -11.20 -6.01
N MET A 437 -7.76 -10.54 -5.10
CA MET A 437 -7.23 -11.16 -3.89
C MET A 437 -8.14 -11.00 -2.67
N THR A 438 -9.09 -10.06 -2.72
CA THR A 438 -9.91 -9.65 -1.57
C THR A 438 -11.30 -9.22 -2.07
N PRO A 439 -12.14 -10.19 -2.47
CA PRO A 439 -13.52 -9.89 -2.86
C PRO A 439 -14.27 -9.16 -1.74
N PHE A 440 -15.07 -8.16 -2.11
CA PHE A 440 -15.88 -7.40 -1.17
C PHE A 440 -17.33 -7.91 -1.22
N GLU A 441 -17.89 -8.20 -0.04
CA GLU A 441 -19.27 -8.67 0.09
C GLU A 441 -20.22 -7.49 0.03
N PHE A 442 -21.16 -7.51 -0.91
CA PHE A 442 -22.26 -6.56 -1.02
C PHE A 442 -23.48 -7.25 -1.64
N THR A 443 -24.66 -6.72 -1.34
CA THR A 443 -25.92 -7.22 -1.90
C THR A 443 -26.15 -6.61 -3.27
N GLU A 444 -26.22 -7.45 -4.30
CA GLU A 444 -26.64 -7.02 -5.64
C GLU A 444 -28.12 -6.60 -5.63
N GLN A 445 -28.44 -5.59 -6.42
CA GLN A 445 -29.81 -5.08 -6.58
C GLN A 445 -29.96 -4.47 -7.98
N ASP A 446 -31.19 -4.08 -8.33
CA ASP A 446 -31.37 -3.36 -9.59
C ASP A 446 -30.56 -2.06 -9.58
N GLY A 447 -29.79 -1.83 -10.65
CA GLY A 447 -28.80 -0.74 -10.74
C GLY A 447 -27.42 -1.00 -10.08
N LEU A 448 -27.17 -2.14 -9.42
CA LEU A 448 -25.86 -2.48 -8.83
C LEU A 448 -25.57 -3.98 -8.95
N LYS A 449 -24.69 -4.36 -9.88
CA LYS A 449 -24.36 -5.76 -10.18
C LYS A 449 -22.87 -6.01 -10.11
N ARG A 450 -22.45 -7.21 -9.67
CA ARG A 450 -21.05 -7.63 -9.76
C ARG A 450 -20.71 -7.99 -11.21
N THR A 451 -19.47 -7.80 -11.58
CA THR A 451 -18.94 -8.25 -12.88
C THR A 451 -17.59 -8.94 -12.73
N THR A 452 -17.40 -10.01 -13.50
CA THR A 452 -16.09 -10.67 -13.67
C THR A 452 -15.32 -10.09 -14.85
N LEU A 453 -15.95 -9.30 -15.71
CA LEU A 453 -15.36 -8.68 -16.89
C LEU A 453 -14.46 -7.50 -16.51
N GLN A 454 -13.40 -7.33 -17.28
CA GLN A 454 -12.60 -6.11 -17.31
C GLN A 454 -13.39 -4.99 -17.99
N PHE A 455 -13.07 -3.74 -17.65
CA PHE A 455 -13.83 -2.60 -18.18
C PHE A 455 -13.78 -2.52 -19.72
N PHE A 456 -12.66 -2.90 -20.35
CA PHE A 456 -12.50 -2.86 -21.81
C PHE A 456 -13.23 -3.99 -22.56
N GLU A 457 -13.85 -4.92 -21.83
CA GLU A 457 -14.72 -5.97 -22.37
C GLU A 457 -16.21 -5.55 -22.38
N ILE A 458 -16.51 -4.35 -21.87
CA ILE A 458 -17.86 -3.81 -21.71
C ILE A 458 -18.03 -2.63 -22.68
N ASN A 459 -19.06 -2.70 -23.54
CA ASN A 459 -19.23 -1.74 -24.64
C ASN A 459 -20.04 -0.49 -24.25
N ASP A 460 -20.77 -0.53 -23.14
CA ASP A 460 -21.74 0.48 -22.69
C ASP A 460 -21.30 1.09 -21.36
N LEU A 461 -20.08 1.62 -21.28
CA LEU A 461 -19.57 2.30 -20.08
C LEU A 461 -19.72 3.82 -20.17
N ALA A 462 -20.34 4.41 -19.16
CA ALA A 462 -20.42 5.85 -18.98
C ALA A 462 -19.16 6.44 -18.33
N ALA A 463 -18.64 5.77 -17.31
CA ALA A 463 -17.48 6.21 -16.56
C ALA A 463 -16.83 5.07 -15.78
N VAL A 464 -15.62 5.30 -15.28
CA VAL A 464 -14.91 4.43 -14.34
C VAL A 464 -14.65 5.17 -13.03
N VAL A 465 -14.99 4.54 -11.90
CA VAL A 465 -14.68 5.05 -10.56
C VAL A 465 -13.73 4.07 -9.88
N TYR A 466 -12.59 4.55 -9.41
CA TYR A 466 -11.51 3.74 -8.81
C TYR A 466 -10.90 4.46 -7.60
N ALA A 467 -10.19 3.78 -6.70
CA ALA A 467 -9.50 4.42 -5.58
C ALA A 467 -7.97 4.41 -5.73
N ALA A 468 -7.34 3.24 -5.71
CA ALA A 468 -5.87 3.09 -5.72
C ALA A 468 -5.37 2.02 -6.72
N THR A 469 -6.19 1.67 -7.70
CA THR A 469 -5.92 0.57 -8.64
C THR A 469 -5.45 1.09 -10.00
N THR A 470 -4.56 0.34 -10.68
CA THR A 470 -4.09 0.68 -12.03
C THR A 470 -5.22 0.74 -13.06
N VAL A 471 -6.39 0.18 -12.76
CA VAL A 471 -7.62 0.31 -13.56
C VAL A 471 -7.97 1.78 -13.81
N GLY A 472 -7.76 2.67 -12.84
CA GLY A 472 -7.97 4.10 -13.02
C GLY A 472 -7.16 4.67 -14.17
N LEU A 473 -5.83 4.51 -14.12
CA LEU A 473 -4.94 5.00 -15.17
C LEU A 473 -5.23 4.36 -16.53
N VAL A 474 -5.41 3.04 -16.58
CA VAL A 474 -5.65 2.31 -17.84
C VAL A 474 -7.00 2.70 -18.46
N SER A 475 -8.04 2.95 -17.66
CA SER A 475 -9.33 3.43 -18.16
C SER A 475 -9.28 4.86 -18.70
N ALA A 476 -8.50 5.74 -18.06
CA ALA A 476 -8.31 7.10 -18.53
C ALA A 476 -7.56 7.12 -19.87
N LEU A 477 -6.51 6.29 -20.00
CA LEU A 477 -5.79 6.08 -21.27
C LEU A 477 -6.69 5.46 -22.36
N ALA A 478 -7.67 4.64 -21.98
CA ALA A 478 -8.66 4.09 -22.91
C ALA A 478 -9.69 5.13 -23.39
N GLY A 479 -9.64 6.37 -22.92
CA GLY A 479 -10.55 7.44 -23.33
C GLY A 479 -11.91 7.40 -22.63
N LEU A 480 -12.01 6.77 -21.46
CA LEU A 480 -13.21 6.83 -20.62
C LEU A 480 -13.14 8.01 -19.64
N PRO A 481 -14.28 8.60 -19.25
CA PRO A 481 -14.36 9.45 -18.07
C PRO A 481 -13.96 8.66 -16.83
N THR A 482 -12.88 9.04 -16.18
CA THR A 482 -12.35 8.32 -15.01
C THR A 482 -12.30 9.24 -13.81
N ILE A 483 -12.81 8.75 -12.67
CA ILE A 483 -12.94 9.49 -11.42
C ILE A 483 -12.20 8.75 -10.32
N ARG A 484 -11.33 9.45 -9.61
CA ARG A 484 -10.66 8.91 -8.41
C ARG A 484 -11.54 9.12 -7.19
N PHE A 485 -11.91 8.03 -6.52
CA PHE A 485 -12.66 8.05 -5.29
C PHE A 485 -11.72 8.30 -4.09
N GLN A 486 -12.01 9.34 -3.33
CA GLN A 486 -11.30 9.73 -2.12
C GLN A 486 -12.14 9.31 -0.90
N PRO A 487 -11.78 8.21 -0.21
CA PRO A 487 -12.50 7.78 0.98
C PRO A 487 -12.30 8.79 2.12
N ARG A 488 -13.31 8.91 2.98
CA ARG A 488 -13.18 9.63 4.25
C ARG A 488 -12.38 8.79 5.22
N GLY A 489 -11.45 9.41 5.94
CA GLY A 489 -10.69 8.75 7.00
C GLY A 489 -9.42 8.03 6.55
N PHE A 490 -9.25 7.82 5.24
CA PHE A 490 -8.19 7.01 4.64
C PHE A 490 -7.60 7.72 3.42
N ILE A 491 -6.39 7.31 3.03
CA ILE A 491 -5.76 7.75 1.79
C ILE A 491 -6.02 6.69 0.72
N ALA A 492 -6.67 7.08 -0.37
CA ALA A 492 -6.63 6.32 -1.60
C ALA A 492 -5.39 6.75 -2.39
N LEU A 493 -4.33 5.94 -2.29
CA LEU A 493 -3.01 6.28 -2.83
C LEU A 493 -3.12 6.77 -4.27
N ASN A 494 -2.62 7.97 -4.50
CA ASN A 494 -2.51 8.51 -5.84
C ASN A 494 -1.37 7.81 -6.58
N ILE A 495 -1.76 6.82 -7.39
CA ILE A 495 -0.85 6.04 -8.23
C ILE A 495 -0.60 6.68 -9.60
N LEU A 496 -1.20 7.84 -9.86
CA LEU A 496 -1.09 8.50 -11.17
C LEU A 496 0.30 9.12 -11.32
N PRO A 497 0.86 9.11 -12.54
CA PRO A 497 2.00 9.95 -12.89
C PRO A 497 1.72 11.43 -12.61
N SER A 498 2.78 12.20 -12.35
CA SER A 498 2.67 13.61 -11.96
C SER A 498 1.96 14.51 -12.99
N GLU A 499 2.04 14.13 -14.26
CA GLU A 499 1.45 14.81 -15.41
C GLU A 499 -0.03 14.43 -15.63
N VAL A 500 -0.53 13.39 -14.95
CA VAL A 500 -1.91 12.93 -15.05
C VAL A 500 -2.72 13.41 -13.85
N SER A 501 -3.69 14.29 -14.12
CA SER A 501 -4.69 14.69 -13.14
C SER A 501 -6.07 14.18 -13.55
N LEU A 502 -6.74 13.48 -12.64
CA LEU A 502 -8.11 12.99 -12.83
C LEU A 502 -9.04 13.67 -11.82
N PRO A 503 -10.32 13.91 -12.18
CA PRO A 503 -11.29 14.44 -11.23
C PRO A 503 -11.43 13.49 -10.04
N ALA A 504 -11.45 14.07 -8.84
CA ALA A 504 -11.62 13.33 -7.60
C ALA A 504 -13.03 13.51 -7.03
N ALA A 505 -13.55 12.47 -6.39
CA ALA A 505 -14.87 12.47 -5.78
C ALA A 505 -14.87 11.78 -4.42
N THR A 506 -15.71 12.26 -3.51
CA THR A 506 -16.03 11.59 -2.24
C THR A 506 -17.42 10.96 -2.33
N GLU A 507 -17.81 10.25 -1.28
CA GLU A 507 -19.16 9.71 -1.12
C GLU A 507 -20.26 10.78 -1.31
N ASP A 508 -20.00 12.02 -0.88
CA ASP A 508 -21.00 13.08 -0.83
C ASP A 508 -21.12 13.89 -2.13
N ASN A 509 -20.09 13.87 -2.99
CA ASN A 509 -20.06 14.66 -4.21
C ASN A 509 -19.96 13.84 -5.51
N LEU A 510 -19.98 12.51 -5.41
CA LEU A 510 -19.81 11.59 -6.55
C LEU A 510 -20.77 11.88 -7.71
N GLU A 511 -22.05 12.16 -7.44
CA GLU A 511 -23.02 12.51 -8.49
C GLU A 511 -22.58 13.73 -9.30
N ARG A 512 -22.23 14.81 -8.59
CA ARG A 512 -21.84 16.09 -9.20
C ARG A 512 -20.63 15.91 -10.10
N VAL A 513 -19.68 15.07 -9.66
CA VAL A 513 -18.46 14.77 -10.43
C VAL A 513 -18.79 13.87 -11.63
N LEU A 514 -19.59 12.81 -11.46
CA LEU A 514 -20.04 11.94 -12.54
C LEU A 514 -20.73 12.71 -13.66
N ARG A 515 -21.65 13.64 -13.33
CA ARG A 515 -22.37 14.45 -14.33
C ARG A 515 -21.46 15.35 -15.17
N ARG A 516 -20.27 15.69 -14.66
CA ARG A 516 -19.31 16.60 -15.30
C ARG A 516 -18.09 15.86 -15.84
N ALA A 517 -18.01 14.54 -15.64
CA ALA A 517 -16.86 13.75 -16.02
C ALA A 517 -16.79 13.68 -17.55
N ILE A 518 -15.63 14.03 -18.08
CA ILE A 518 -15.29 13.91 -19.50
C ILE A 518 -14.01 13.08 -19.62
N PRO A 519 -13.79 12.41 -20.76
CA PRO A 519 -12.53 11.71 -21.00
C PRO A 519 -11.33 12.65 -20.83
N SER A 520 -10.32 12.19 -20.07
CA SER A 520 -9.10 12.95 -19.89
C SER A 520 -8.24 12.89 -21.16
N LYS A 521 -7.66 14.02 -21.56
CA LYS A 521 -6.69 14.07 -22.66
C LYS A 521 -5.32 13.70 -22.12
N ILE A 522 -5.02 12.41 -22.08
CA ILE A 522 -3.72 11.89 -21.64
C ILE A 522 -2.95 11.43 -22.87
N ILE A 523 -1.68 11.84 -22.97
CA ILE A 523 -0.77 11.31 -23.99
C ILE A 523 -0.31 9.95 -23.49
N CYS A 524 -0.72 8.88 -24.18
CA CYS A 524 -0.34 7.51 -23.82
C CYS A 524 1.18 7.31 -23.91
N ASP A 525 1.80 7.97 -24.89
CA ASP A 525 3.23 7.86 -25.18
C ASP A 525 4.04 8.29 -23.96
N GLY A 526 4.76 7.34 -23.37
CA GLY A 526 5.60 7.57 -22.19
C GLY A 526 5.05 7.02 -20.88
N ILE A 527 3.75 6.73 -20.74
CA ILE A 527 3.25 6.15 -19.48
C ILE A 527 3.61 4.67 -19.37
N PHE A 528 3.29 3.89 -20.41
CA PHE A 528 3.68 2.49 -20.52
C PHE A 528 4.43 2.27 -21.81
N SER A 529 5.62 1.68 -21.71
CA SER A 529 6.45 1.36 -22.86
C SER A 529 6.20 -0.08 -23.32
N PRO A 530 6.35 -0.36 -24.63
CA PRO A 530 6.39 -1.73 -25.12
C PRO A 530 7.54 -2.50 -24.47
N ILE A 531 7.40 -3.82 -24.37
CA ILE A 531 8.44 -4.68 -23.82
C ILE A 531 9.70 -4.60 -24.66
N ASN A 532 10.81 -4.26 -24.01
CA ASN A 532 12.13 -4.33 -24.63
C ASN A 532 12.83 -5.64 -24.23
N MET A 533 12.64 -6.68 -25.06
CA MET A 533 13.21 -8.00 -24.80
C MET A 533 14.74 -8.04 -24.87
N GLU A 534 15.39 -7.10 -25.54
CA GLU A 534 16.85 -7.00 -25.59
C GLU A 534 17.40 -6.61 -24.22
N VAL A 535 16.85 -5.56 -23.61
CA VAL A 535 17.18 -5.12 -22.24
C VAL A 535 16.99 -6.24 -21.23
N TRP A 536 15.86 -6.97 -21.32
CA TRP A 536 15.62 -8.11 -20.43
C TRP A 536 16.64 -9.24 -20.58
N ARG A 537 17.06 -9.55 -21.81
CA ARG A 537 18.11 -10.54 -22.05
C ARG A 537 19.45 -10.07 -21.51
N GLU A 538 19.87 -8.86 -21.86
CA GLU A 538 21.13 -8.27 -21.39
C GLU A 538 21.21 -8.26 -19.86
N CYS A 539 20.11 -7.91 -19.18
CA CYS A 539 20.08 -7.91 -17.73
C CYS A 539 20.25 -9.32 -17.12
N LEU A 540 19.67 -10.35 -17.74
CA LEU A 540 19.54 -11.70 -17.18
C LEU A 540 20.58 -12.71 -17.68
N THR A 541 21.34 -12.44 -18.74
CA THR A 541 22.22 -13.45 -19.37
C THR A 541 23.72 -13.13 -19.34
N VAL A 542 24.16 -12.13 -18.57
CA VAL A 542 25.58 -11.69 -18.51
C VAL A 542 26.53 -12.83 -18.15
#